data_AF-W0DJR3-F1
#
_entry.id   AF-W0DJR3-F1
#
_cell.length_a   1.000
_cell.length_b   1.000
_cell.length_c   1.000
_cell.angle_alpha   90.00
_cell.angle_beta   90.00
_cell.angle_gamma   90.00
#
_symmetry.space_group_name_H-M   'P 1'
#
loop_
_entity.id
_entity.type
_entity.pdbx_description
1 polymer ?
#
loop_
_entity_poly.entity_id
_entity_poly.type
_entity_poly.pdbx_seq_one_letter_code
_entity_poly.pdbx_strand_id
1 'polypeptide(L)'
;MNSATHQYLHSAPGQRAFALGDDAAYRRWRADKLRRFPQALQALKVDVNDIACPSADERAALTDAIQRANMVVYRCRNAGAGRASVRAFGRALGLERLDEHLCADEDGISELQVSDGSGHKADYIPYTDRPLSWHCDGYYNESARTIRAMLLHCAQDAAEGGENGLVDHEMLYIALRDRDPEYVAALMHPQALTIPANVQDGQVLRPERTGPVFSVDPATGALHMRYTARGRNVRWRDDATTREAAAQITQLLESETVPVFRYRLAPGEGLLCNNVLHNRTGFRDDAEVGRQRRVYRARFLDRVAKT
;
A
#
# COMPACT_ATOMS: atom_id res chain seq x y z
N MET A 1 -6.48 -25.93 -38.29
CA MET A 1 -7.77 -26.22 -37.64
C MET A 1 -7.51 -26.40 -36.15
N ASN A 2 -8.21 -25.57 -35.36
CA ASN A 2 -8.34 -25.48 -33.90
C ASN A 2 -7.62 -26.49 -33.00
N SER A 3 -6.83 -25.97 -32.05
CA SER A 3 -7.24 -25.94 -30.64
C SER A 3 -6.20 -25.17 -29.81
N ALA A 4 -6.42 -23.87 -29.63
CA ALA A 4 -5.70 -23.04 -28.66
C ALA A 4 -6.71 -22.22 -27.84
N THR A 5 -7.85 -22.83 -27.51
CA THR A 5 -9.01 -22.11 -26.93
C THR A 5 -9.55 -22.76 -25.65
N HIS A 6 -8.70 -23.46 -24.89
CA HIS A 6 -9.09 -23.98 -23.57
C HIS A 6 -7.98 -23.79 -22.53
N GLN A 7 -7.75 -22.54 -22.13
CA GLN A 7 -7.09 -22.23 -20.85
C GLN A 7 -7.75 -21.09 -20.05
N TYR A 8 -8.91 -20.58 -20.48
CA TYR A 8 -9.65 -19.49 -19.81
C TYR A 8 -10.85 -19.93 -18.97
N LEU A 9 -10.97 -21.21 -18.59
CA LEU A 9 -12.20 -21.70 -17.92
C LEU A 9 -12.20 -21.65 -16.39
N HIS A 10 -11.07 -21.34 -15.73
CA HIS A 10 -11.04 -21.24 -14.25
C HIS A 10 -10.25 -20.03 -13.73
N SER A 11 -10.36 -18.88 -14.38
CA SER A 11 -9.91 -17.62 -13.78
C SER A 11 -10.96 -17.12 -12.78
N ALA A 12 -10.52 -16.80 -11.57
CA ALA A 12 -11.39 -16.21 -10.54
C ALA A 12 -12.04 -14.92 -11.09
N PRO A 13 -13.28 -14.56 -10.69
CA PRO A 13 -14.01 -13.42 -11.23
C PRO A 13 -13.21 -12.10 -11.28
N GLY A 14 -12.35 -11.86 -10.27
CA GLY A 14 -11.46 -10.69 -10.23
C GLY A 14 -10.41 -10.66 -11.35
N GLN A 15 -9.83 -11.82 -11.69
CA GLN A 15 -8.80 -11.94 -12.74
C GLN A 15 -9.34 -11.55 -14.12
N ARG A 16 -10.63 -11.74 -14.38
CA ARG A 16 -11.27 -11.35 -15.65
C ARG A 16 -11.46 -9.85 -15.79
N ALA A 17 -11.75 -9.14 -14.71
CA ALA A 17 -11.92 -7.69 -14.74
C ALA A 17 -10.63 -6.96 -15.19
N PHE A 18 -9.47 -7.54 -14.90
CA PHE A 18 -8.16 -7.00 -15.23
C PHE A 18 -7.58 -7.55 -16.54
N ALA A 19 -8.28 -8.45 -17.22
CA ALA A 19 -7.93 -8.86 -18.58
C ALA A 19 -8.35 -7.76 -19.57
N LEU A 20 -7.38 -7.17 -20.28
CA LEU A 20 -7.64 -6.03 -21.17
C LEU A 20 -8.59 -6.36 -22.33
N GLY A 21 -8.62 -7.62 -22.77
CA GLY A 21 -9.55 -8.08 -23.80
C GLY A 21 -10.99 -8.34 -23.34
N ASP A 22 -11.29 -8.32 -22.03
CA ASP A 22 -12.65 -8.52 -21.48
C ASP A 22 -13.22 -7.20 -20.93
N ASP A 23 -13.51 -6.27 -21.84
CA ASP A 23 -14.08 -4.97 -21.51
C ASP A 23 -15.43 -5.08 -20.77
N ALA A 24 -16.23 -6.10 -21.07
CA ALA A 24 -17.50 -6.33 -20.39
C ALA A 24 -17.30 -6.70 -18.90
N ALA A 25 -16.31 -7.54 -18.58
CA ALA A 25 -15.96 -7.84 -17.20
C ALA A 25 -15.44 -6.60 -16.46
N TYR A 26 -14.58 -5.81 -17.11
CA TYR A 26 -14.09 -4.56 -16.55
C TYR A 26 -15.22 -3.59 -16.22
N ARG A 27 -16.14 -3.33 -17.15
CA ARG A 27 -17.25 -2.39 -16.93
C ARG A 27 -18.14 -2.79 -15.76
N ARG A 28 -18.43 -4.10 -15.61
CA ARG A 28 -19.22 -4.60 -14.47
C ARG A 28 -18.49 -4.42 -13.15
N TRP A 29 -17.21 -4.81 -13.09
CA TRP A 29 -16.39 -4.63 -11.88
C TRP A 29 -16.24 -3.16 -11.52
N ARG A 30 -15.92 -2.30 -12.50
CA ARG A 30 -15.80 -0.86 -12.34
C ARG A 30 -17.08 -0.25 -11.78
N ALA A 31 -18.23 -0.55 -12.37
CA ALA A 31 -19.52 -0.02 -11.90
C ALA A 31 -19.80 -0.42 -10.45
N ASP A 32 -19.52 -1.68 -10.08
CA ASP A 32 -19.68 -2.14 -8.70
C ASP A 32 -18.68 -1.49 -7.74
N LYS A 33 -17.40 -1.36 -8.14
CA LYS A 33 -16.37 -0.69 -7.35
C LYS A 33 -16.74 0.75 -7.07
N LEU A 34 -17.10 1.52 -8.10
CA LEU A 34 -17.49 2.93 -7.96
C LEU A 34 -18.75 3.10 -7.11
N ARG A 35 -19.73 2.20 -7.23
CA ARG A 35 -20.96 2.24 -6.42
C ARG A 35 -20.68 2.00 -4.93
N ARG A 36 -19.73 1.13 -4.59
CA ARG A 36 -19.38 0.77 -3.21
C ARG A 36 -18.30 1.65 -2.59
N PHE A 37 -17.55 2.39 -3.40
CA PHE A 37 -16.43 3.20 -2.94
C PHE A 37 -16.92 4.32 -2.00
N PRO A 38 -16.28 4.51 -0.83
CA PRO A 38 -16.70 5.52 0.13
C PRO A 38 -16.43 6.94 -0.38
N GLN A 39 -17.35 7.86 -0.10
CA GLN A 39 -17.19 9.28 -0.45
C GLN A 39 -16.31 10.06 0.55
N ALA A 40 -16.12 9.52 1.76
CA ALA A 40 -15.33 10.14 2.82
C ALA A 40 -14.66 9.08 3.69
N LEU A 41 -13.51 9.43 4.28
CA LEU A 41 -12.72 8.54 5.14
C LEU A 41 -13.52 8.02 6.34
N GLN A 42 -14.49 8.77 6.84
CA GLN A 42 -15.31 8.41 7.99
C GLN A 42 -16.07 7.10 7.76
N ALA A 43 -16.43 6.79 6.52
CA ALA A 43 -17.06 5.51 6.15
C ALA A 43 -16.09 4.32 6.15
N LEU A 44 -14.79 4.58 6.34
CA LEU A 44 -13.70 3.62 6.50
C LEU A 44 -13.13 3.60 7.93
N LYS A 45 -13.79 4.28 8.88
CA LYS A 45 -13.39 4.24 10.29
C LYS A 45 -14.08 3.11 11.03
N VAL A 46 -13.30 2.30 11.74
CA VAL A 46 -13.83 1.19 12.56
C VAL A 46 -13.26 1.27 13.97
N ASP A 47 -14.13 1.28 14.96
CA ASP A 47 -13.72 1.14 16.36
C ASP A 47 -13.42 -0.34 16.66
N VAL A 48 -12.30 -0.58 17.35
CA VAL A 48 -11.92 -1.91 17.82
C VAL A 48 -11.61 -1.78 19.31
N ASN A 49 -12.25 -2.58 20.15
CA ASN A 49 -12.05 -2.53 21.59
C ASN A 49 -10.61 -2.91 21.95
N ASP A 50 -10.13 -4.07 21.48
CA ASP A 50 -8.77 -4.54 21.66
C ASP A 50 -8.24 -5.18 20.38
N ILE A 51 -7.25 -4.57 19.74
CA ILE A 51 -6.69 -5.10 18.49
C ILE A 51 -5.91 -6.40 18.69
N ALA A 52 -5.53 -6.76 19.92
CA ALA A 52 -4.93 -8.06 20.20
C ALA A 52 -5.95 -9.21 20.15
N CYS A 53 -7.23 -8.91 20.36
CA CYS A 53 -8.33 -9.88 20.34
C CYS A 53 -9.61 -9.25 19.77
N PRO A 54 -9.62 -8.85 18.48
CA PRO A 54 -10.81 -8.25 17.88
C PRO A 54 -11.93 -9.31 17.83
N SER A 55 -13.14 -8.91 18.19
CA SER A 55 -14.34 -9.73 18.10
C SER A 55 -14.69 -10.11 16.66
N ALA A 56 -15.63 -11.06 16.48
CA ALA A 56 -16.08 -11.45 15.14
C ALA A 56 -16.70 -10.27 14.37
N ASP A 57 -17.48 -9.44 15.04
CA ASP A 57 -18.16 -8.28 14.44
C ASP A 57 -17.16 -7.18 14.05
N GLU A 58 -16.16 -6.91 14.90
CA GLU A 58 -15.08 -5.98 14.58
C GLU A 58 -14.28 -6.46 13.36
N ARG A 59 -13.93 -7.76 13.30
CA ARG A 59 -13.26 -8.33 12.12
C ARG A 59 -14.11 -8.22 10.85
N ALA A 60 -15.42 -8.43 10.95
CA ALA A 60 -16.33 -8.28 9.82
C ALA A 60 -16.40 -6.83 9.33
N ALA A 61 -16.49 -5.86 10.24
CA ALA A 61 -16.50 -4.43 9.91
C ALA A 61 -15.18 -3.97 9.27
N LEU A 62 -14.04 -4.42 9.79
CA LEU A 62 -12.72 -4.16 9.21
C LEU A 62 -12.63 -4.71 7.78
N THR A 63 -13.09 -5.95 7.59
CA THR A 63 -13.05 -6.63 6.28
C THR A 63 -13.95 -5.92 5.26
N ASP A 64 -15.17 -5.52 5.65
CA ASP A 64 -16.08 -4.77 4.78
C ASP A 64 -15.46 -3.45 4.30
N ALA A 65 -14.88 -2.67 5.20
CA ALA A 65 -14.22 -1.42 4.85
C ALA A 65 -13.08 -1.66 3.82
N ILE A 66 -12.26 -2.68 4.04
CA ILE A 66 -11.16 -3.03 3.14
C ILE A 66 -11.69 -3.54 1.79
N GLN A 67 -12.79 -4.29 1.73
CA GLN A 67 -13.40 -4.71 0.46
C GLN A 67 -13.94 -3.53 -0.37
N ARG A 68 -14.30 -2.43 0.28
CA ARG A 68 -14.79 -1.22 -0.41
C ARG A 68 -13.65 -0.37 -0.96
N ALA A 69 -12.56 -0.20 -0.21
CA ALA A 69 -11.50 0.77 -0.53
C ALA A 69 -10.05 0.25 -0.42
N ASN A 70 -9.82 -1.06 -0.31
CA ASN A 70 -8.53 -1.69 -0.02
C ASN A 70 -7.85 -1.22 1.28
N MET A 71 -8.56 -0.49 2.15
CA MET A 71 -8.03 0.08 3.39
C MET A 71 -9.11 0.31 4.44
N VAL A 72 -8.68 0.41 5.69
CA VAL A 72 -9.49 0.81 6.85
C VAL A 72 -8.62 1.61 7.82
N VAL A 73 -9.20 2.65 8.42
CA VAL A 73 -8.62 3.32 9.58
C VAL A 73 -9.32 2.79 10.82
N TYR A 74 -8.58 2.18 11.74
CA TYR A 74 -9.15 1.67 12.97
C TYR A 74 -8.80 2.58 14.15
N ARG A 75 -9.65 2.56 15.18
CA ARG A 75 -9.38 3.19 16.48
C ARG A 75 -9.42 2.12 17.57
N CYS A 76 -8.25 1.82 18.15
CA CYS A 76 -8.12 0.93 19.29
C CYS A 76 -8.53 1.65 20.57
N ARG A 77 -9.51 1.13 21.30
CA ARG A 77 -9.94 1.71 22.59
C ARG A 77 -9.07 1.26 23.75
N ASN A 78 -8.44 0.09 23.66
CA ASN A 78 -7.47 -0.38 24.63
C ASN A 78 -6.18 0.44 24.54
N ALA A 79 -5.82 1.08 25.65
CA ALA A 79 -4.60 1.87 25.76
C ALA A 79 -3.36 0.95 25.80
N GLY A 80 -2.21 1.46 25.34
CA GLY A 80 -0.94 0.73 25.46
C GLY A 80 -0.76 -0.42 24.46
N ALA A 81 -1.52 -0.43 23.36
CA ALA A 81 -1.27 -1.35 22.26
C ALA A 81 0.16 -1.20 21.73
N GLY A 82 0.91 -2.30 21.75
CA GLY A 82 2.32 -2.35 21.35
C GLY A 82 2.53 -3.21 20.10
N ARG A 83 3.80 -3.50 19.78
CA ARG A 83 4.18 -4.39 18.66
C ARG A 83 3.50 -5.77 18.73
N ALA A 84 3.40 -6.35 19.93
CA ALA A 84 2.71 -7.64 20.13
C ALA A 84 1.22 -7.57 19.74
N SER A 85 0.53 -6.49 20.12
CA SER A 85 -0.88 -6.24 19.76
C SER A 85 -1.04 -6.05 18.26
N VAL A 86 -0.11 -5.32 17.61
CA VAL A 86 -0.08 -5.16 16.14
C VAL A 86 0.08 -6.49 15.42
N ARG A 87 0.99 -7.35 15.90
CA ARG A 87 1.19 -8.69 15.34
C ARG A 87 -0.07 -9.55 15.49
N ALA A 88 -0.67 -9.56 16.67
CA ALA A 88 -1.91 -10.29 16.93
C ALA A 88 -3.06 -9.78 16.05
N PHE A 89 -3.14 -8.47 15.84
CA PHE A 89 -4.15 -7.86 14.97
C PHE A 89 -4.02 -8.32 13.53
N GLY A 90 -2.79 -8.33 12.99
CA GLY A 90 -2.50 -8.89 11.66
C GLY A 90 -2.97 -10.33 11.53
N ARG A 91 -2.61 -11.19 12.50
CA ARG A 91 -3.00 -12.60 12.52
C ARG A 91 -4.51 -12.81 12.56
N ALA A 92 -5.22 -12.02 13.36
CA ALA A 92 -6.69 -12.08 13.43
C ALA A 92 -7.37 -11.80 12.08
N LEU A 93 -6.65 -11.17 11.14
CA LEU A 93 -7.09 -10.83 9.79
C LEU A 93 -6.36 -11.64 8.71
N GLY A 94 -5.71 -12.75 9.10
CA GLY A 94 -5.06 -13.70 8.21
C GLY A 94 -3.67 -13.28 7.71
N LEU A 95 -3.03 -12.31 8.36
CA LEU A 95 -1.69 -11.85 8.03
C LEU A 95 -0.65 -12.51 8.96
N GLU A 96 0.02 -13.54 8.48
CA GLU A 96 0.96 -14.34 9.27
C GLU A 96 2.43 -14.07 8.90
N ARG A 97 2.70 -13.86 7.61
CA ARG A 97 4.04 -13.78 7.04
C ARG A 97 4.52 -12.33 6.98
N LEU A 98 5.26 -11.91 8.00
CA LEU A 98 5.94 -10.62 8.04
C LEU A 98 7.15 -10.58 7.10
N ASP A 99 7.46 -9.38 6.61
CA ASP A 99 8.63 -9.11 5.78
C ASP A 99 9.87 -8.77 6.63
N GLU A 100 10.80 -9.72 6.72
CA GLU A 100 12.11 -9.54 7.34
C GLU A 100 13.01 -8.68 6.44
N HIS A 101 13.18 -7.40 6.77
CA HIS A 101 13.94 -6.44 5.97
C HIS A 101 14.95 -5.68 6.82
N LEU A 102 15.85 -4.95 6.16
CA LEU A 102 16.98 -4.27 6.80
C LEU A 102 16.62 -3.40 8.02
N CYS A 103 15.41 -2.83 8.06
CA CYS A 103 14.96 -1.95 9.14
C CYS A 103 13.80 -2.53 9.97
N ALA A 104 13.44 -3.81 9.78
CA ALA A 104 12.59 -4.51 10.72
C ALA A 104 13.38 -4.80 11.99
N ASP A 105 12.69 -4.73 13.13
CA ASP A 105 13.22 -5.27 14.38
C ASP A 105 13.06 -6.81 14.38
N GLU A 106 13.59 -7.51 15.39
CA GLU A 106 13.61 -8.99 15.46
C GLU A 106 12.22 -9.63 15.35
N ASP A 107 11.16 -8.89 15.67
CA ASP A 107 9.76 -9.33 15.59
C ASP A 107 9.11 -9.07 14.22
N GLY A 108 9.85 -8.52 13.25
CA GLY A 108 9.36 -8.17 11.91
C GLY A 108 8.56 -6.87 11.85
N ILE A 109 8.41 -6.15 12.98
CA ILE A 109 7.70 -4.89 13.09
C ILE A 109 8.71 -3.76 13.27
N SER A 110 8.64 -2.75 12.41
CA SER A 110 9.51 -1.57 12.53
C SER A 110 8.88 -0.54 13.46
N GLU A 111 9.65 -0.02 14.41
CA GLU A 111 9.33 1.23 15.09
C GLU A 111 9.79 2.45 14.27
N LEU A 112 8.85 3.23 13.75
CA LEU A 112 9.12 4.44 12.98
C LEU A 112 9.13 5.66 13.92
N GLN A 113 10.35 6.11 14.23
CA GLN A 113 10.66 7.32 14.98
C GLN A 113 11.83 8.06 14.31
N VAL A 114 11.98 9.36 14.55
CA VAL A 114 13.13 10.11 14.04
C VAL A 114 14.41 9.52 14.64
N SER A 115 15.35 9.10 13.80
CA SER A 115 16.65 8.61 14.26
C SER A 115 17.44 9.74 14.92
N ASP A 116 18.25 9.41 15.91
CA ASP A 116 19.22 10.34 16.53
C ASP A 116 20.39 10.73 15.61
N GLY A 117 20.37 10.30 14.35
CA GLY A 117 21.44 10.52 13.36
C GLY A 117 22.53 9.45 13.39
N SER A 118 22.40 8.42 14.23
CA SER A 118 23.35 7.31 14.29
C SER A 118 22.82 6.06 13.57
N GLY A 119 23.73 5.36 12.88
CA GLY A 119 23.44 4.08 12.24
C GLY A 119 22.68 4.16 10.91
N HIS A 120 22.49 2.96 10.34
CA HIS A 120 21.96 2.72 9.00
C HIS A 120 20.49 3.16 8.82
N LYS A 121 19.71 3.29 9.91
CA LYS A 121 18.31 3.75 9.83
C LYS A 121 18.21 5.25 9.47
N ALA A 122 19.21 6.07 9.80
CA ALA A 122 19.20 7.52 9.59
C ALA A 122 19.13 7.93 8.10
N ASP A 123 19.64 7.09 7.20
CA ASP A 123 19.64 7.35 5.76
C ASP A 123 18.26 7.17 5.11
N TYR A 124 17.32 6.52 5.81
CA TYR A 124 16.02 6.17 5.27
C TYR A 124 14.94 7.16 5.71
N ILE A 125 14.30 7.82 4.72
CA ILE A 125 13.24 8.84 4.94
C ILE A 125 12.16 8.45 5.96
N PRO A 126 11.68 7.18 6.06
CA PRO A 126 10.72 6.79 7.10
C PRO A 126 11.15 7.10 8.54
N TYR A 127 12.46 7.19 8.81
CA TYR A 127 13.08 7.51 10.09
C TYR A 127 13.54 8.98 10.19
N THR A 128 12.99 9.84 9.33
CA THR A 128 13.20 11.30 9.37
C THR A 128 11.85 12.03 9.42
N ASP A 129 11.89 13.31 9.79
CA ASP A 129 10.76 14.24 9.85
C ASP A 129 10.30 14.79 8.48
N ARG A 130 11.11 14.57 7.44
CA ARG A 130 10.86 15.00 6.05
C ARG A 130 9.60 14.37 5.45
N PRO A 131 8.94 15.01 4.47
CA PRO A 131 7.83 14.38 3.76
C PRO A 131 8.24 13.08 3.07
N LEU A 132 7.31 12.13 2.99
CA LEU A 132 7.48 10.87 2.29
C LEU A 132 6.58 10.86 1.06
N SER A 133 7.18 10.83 -0.13
CA SER A 133 6.45 10.83 -1.41
C SER A 133 5.56 9.60 -1.59
N TRP A 134 4.62 9.67 -2.54
CA TRP A 134 3.74 8.56 -2.92
C TRP A 134 4.52 7.27 -3.21
N HIS A 135 4.14 6.18 -2.57
CA HIS A 135 4.72 4.85 -2.78
C HIS A 135 3.79 3.74 -2.28
N CYS A 136 4.06 2.52 -2.71
CA CYS A 136 3.55 1.30 -2.09
C CYS A 136 4.70 0.64 -1.31
N ASP A 137 4.42 0.05 -0.16
CA ASP A 137 5.49 -0.50 0.66
C ASP A 137 6.13 -1.72 0.00
N GLY A 138 7.46 -1.84 0.10
CA GLY A 138 8.21 -2.93 -0.55
C GLY A 138 8.27 -2.84 -2.09
N TYR A 139 8.11 -1.64 -2.68
CA TYR A 139 8.25 -1.44 -4.13
C TYR A 139 9.60 -1.89 -4.72
N TYR A 140 10.61 -2.04 -3.87
CA TYR A 140 11.94 -2.53 -4.21
C TYR A 140 12.13 -4.03 -3.92
N ASN A 141 11.10 -4.77 -3.51
CA ASN A 141 11.20 -6.20 -3.29
C ASN A 141 11.21 -6.95 -4.65
N GLU A 142 11.70 -8.18 -4.62
CA GLU A 142 11.45 -9.14 -5.70
C GLU A 142 10.02 -9.68 -5.64
N SER A 143 9.54 -10.23 -6.75
CA SER A 143 8.15 -10.72 -6.90
C SER A 143 7.77 -11.81 -5.89
N ALA A 144 8.72 -12.68 -5.50
CA ALA A 144 8.49 -13.69 -4.47
C ALA A 144 8.22 -13.08 -3.08
N ARG A 145 8.62 -11.83 -2.86
CA ARG A 145 8.51 -11.09 -1.60
C ARG A 145 7.62 -9.85 -1.72
N THR A 146 6.63 -9.90 -2.60
CA THR A 146 5.63 -8.83 -2.74
C THR A 146 4.91 -8.58 -1.42
N ILE A 147 4.93 -7.33 -0.96
CA ILE A 147 4.14 -6.87 0.17
C ILE A 147 2.70 -6.69 -0.30
N ARG A 148 1.79 -7.49 0.24
CA ARG A 148 0.37 -7.48 -0.13
C ARG A 148 -0.50 -6.75 0.87
N ALA A 149 -0.05 -6.64 2.12
CA ALA A 149 -0.71 -5.84 3.14
C ALA A 149 0.28 -5.05 3.98
N MET A 150 -0.18 -3.94 4.51
CA MET A 150 0.58 -3.05 5.37
C MET A 150 -0.32 -2.54 6.50
N LEU A 151 0.26 -2.49 7.70
CA LEU A 151 -0.40 -2.06 8.93
C LEU A 151 0.46 -1.00 9.62
N LEU A 152 -0.14 0.15 9.94
CA LEU A 152 0.41 1.18 10.80
C LEU A 152 -0.38 1.26 12.11
N HIS A 153 0.30 1.46 13.23
CA HIS A 153 -0.31 1.79 14.51
C HIS A 153 0.38 3.00 15.13
N CYS A 154 -0.37 4.06 15.41
CA CYS A 154 0.15 5.27 16.03
C CYS A 154 0.21 5.08 17.54
N ALA A 155 1.41 4.89 18.08
CA ALA A 155 1.64 4.86 19.52
C ALA A 155 1.71 6.29 20.09
N GLN A 156 2.36 7.19 19.35
CA GLN A 156 2.44 8.61 19.66
C GLN A 156 2.48 9.40 18.35
N ASP A 157 1.69 10.46 18.24
CA ASP A 157 1.75 11.38 17.11
C ASP A 157 2.76 12.52 17.36
N ALA A 158 3.22 13.14 16.27
CA ALA A 158 4.07 14.33 16.31
C ALA A 158 3.36 15.52 16.96
N ALA A 159 4.05 16.61 17.27
CA ALA A 159 3.41 17.87 17.65
C ALA A 159 2.59 18.45 16.49
N GLU A 160 3.17 18.52 15.30
CA GLU A 160 2.54 19.05 14.08
C GLU A 160 2.79 18.17 12.86
N GLY A 161 1.90 18.25 11.87
CA GLY A 161 2.04 17.52 10.60
C GLY A 161 1.89 16.01 10.71
N GLY A 162 2.52 15.27 9.79
CA GLY A 162 2.49 13.80 9.76
C GLY A 162 1.19 13.19 9.25
N GLU A 163 0.42 13.96 8.48
CA GLU A 163 -0.80 13.52 7.80
C GLU A 163 -0.44 12.51 6.70
N ASN A 164 -1.22 11.44 6.60
CA ASN A 164 -1.11 10.46 5.53
C ASN A 164 -2.08 10.81 4.40
N GLY A 165 -1.62 10.75 3.15
CA GLY A 165 -2.48 10.66 1.97
C GLY A 165 -2.60 9.20 1.54
N LEU A 166 -3.82 8.75 1.25
CA LEU A 166 -4.15 7.36 0.92
C LEU A 166 -4.96 7.30 -0.37
N VAL A 167 -4.56 6.43 -1.28
CA VAL A 167 -5.22 6.20 -2.57
C VAL A 167 -5.42 4.71 -2.78
N ASP A 168 -6.67 4.30 -2.96
CA ASP A 168 -6.98 2.95 -3.43
C ASP A 168 -6.44 2.79 -4.86
N HIS A 169 -5.49 1.88 -5.04
CA HIS A 169 -4.84 1.64 -6.32
C HIS A 169 -5.82 1.16 -7.40
N GLU A 170 -6.97 0.58 -7.02
CA GLU A 170 -8.02 0.22 -7.97
C GLU A 170 -8.71 1.46 -8.57
N MET A 171 -8.83 2.55 -7.81
CA MET A 171 -9.39 3.81 -8.32
C MET A 171 -8.43 4.47 -9.31
N LEU A 172 -7.13 4.41 -9.03
CA LEU A 172 -6.10 4.86 -9.97
C LEU A 172 -6.10 3.99 -11.24
N TYR A 173 -6.22 2.66 -11.11
CA TYR A 173 -6.35 1.75 -12.24
C TYR A 173 -7.56 2.08 -13.11
N ILE A 174 -8.72 2.35 -12.49
CA ILE A 174 -9.94 2.76 -13.21
C ILE A 174 -9.67 4.05 -13.99
N ALA A 175 -9.14 5.08 -13.33
CA ALA A 175 -8.89 6.37 -13.97
C ALA A 175 -7.92 6.26 -15.17
N LEU A 176 -6.89 5.43 -15.05
CA LEU A 176 -5.94 5.18 -16.14
C LEU A 176 -6.60 4.41 -17.29
N ARG A 177 -7.33 3.32 -16.99
CA ARG A 177 -7.95 2.47 -18.02
C ARG A 177 -9.11 3.17 -18.73
N ASP A 178 -9.87 4.01 -18.04
CA ASP A 178 -10.93 4.83 -18.64
C ASP A 178 -10.35 5.86 -19.60
N ARG A 179 -9.14 6.35 -19.32
CA ARG A 179 -8.45 7.31 -20.18
C ARG A 179 -7.87 6.64 -21.42
N ASP A 180 -7.10 5.58 -21.23
CA ASP A 180 -6.58 4.74 -22.30
C ASP A 180 -6.20 3.34 -21.76
N PRO A 181 -6.81 2.24 -22.26
CA PRO A 181 -6.42 0.89 -21.84
C PRO A 181 -4.95 0.57 -22.15
N GLU A 182 -4.30 1.23 -23.12
CA GLU A 182 -2.89 1.05 -23.44
C GLU A 182 -1.97 1.56 -22.32
N TYR A 183 -2.40 2.55 -21.52
CA TYR A 183 -1.63 2.96 -20.34
C TYR A 183 -1.54 1.84 -19.32
N VAL A 184 -2.65 1.14 -19.08
CA VAL A 184 -2.65 -0.01 -18.16
C VAL A 184 -1.87 -1.18 -18.77
N ALA A 185 -1.97 -1.41 -20.09
CA ALA A 185 -1.14 -2.41 -20.77
C ALA A 185 0.36 -2.15 -20.56
N ALA A 186 0.79 -0.91 -20.74
CA ALA A 186 2.17 -0.48 -20.53
C ALA A 186 2.61 -0.64 -19.07
N LEU A 187 1.75 -0.24 -18.11
CA LEU A 187 2.02 -0.35 -16.67
C LEU A 187 1.96 -1.78 -16.14
N MET A 188 1.26 -2.69 -16.80
CA MET A 188 1.24 -4.12 -16.49
C MET A 188 2.40 -4.90 -17.14
N HIS A 189 3.17 -4.26 -18.02
CA HIS A 189 4.30 -4.91 -18.66
C HIS A 189 5.37 -5.32 -17.63
N PRO A 190 5.97 -6.53 -17.72
CA PRO A 190 6.95 -7.01 -16.75
C PRO A 190 8.22 -6.14 -16.63
N GLN A 191 8.45 -5.25 -17.59
CA GLN A 191 9.57 -4.31 -17.60
C GLN A 191 9.16 -2.83 -17.40
N ALA A 192 7.92 -2.55 -17.00
CA ALA A 192 7.39 -1.19 -16.93
C ALA A 192 8.25 -0.26 -16.06
N LEU A 193 8.64 -0.72 -14.86
CA LEU A 193 9.34 0.08 -13.87
C LEU A 193 10.53 -0.66 -13.25
N THR A 194 11.71 -0.06 -13.39
CA THR A 194 12.97 -0.51 -12.80
C THR A 194 13.39 0.39 -11.66
N ILE A 195 13.51 -0.21 -10.47
CA ILE A 195 14.08 0.39 -9.28
C ILE A 195 15.57 0.04 -9.28
N PRO A 196 16.47 1.03 -9.17
CA PRO A 196 17.92 0.83 -9.29
C PRO A 196 18.44 -0.04 -8.14
N ALA A 197 19.69 -0.49 -8.21
CA ALA A 197 20.33 -1.15 -7.08
C ALA A 197 20.44 -0.18 -5.89
N ASN A 198 20.33 -0.72 -4.66
CA ASN A 198 20.77 0.00 -3.47
C ASN A 198 22.26 -0.28 -3.28
N VAL A 199 23.09 0.75 -3.44
CA VAL A 199 24.55 0.68 -3.30
C VAL A 199 24.97 1.60 -2.19
N GLN A 200 25.70 1.07 -1.21
CA GLN A 200 26.24 1.81 -0.07
C GLN A 200 27.72 1.47 0.07
N ASP A 201 28.57 2.48 0.13
CA ASP A 201 30.04 2.33 0.23
C ASP A 201 30.64 1.38 -0.83
N GLY A 202 30.09 1.42 -2.05
CA GLY A 202 30.50 0.56 -3.16
C GLY A 202 29.96 -0.88 -3.10
N GLN A 203 29.24 -1.26 -2.04
CA GLN A 203 28.63 -2.57 -1.90
C GLN A 203 27.16 -2.56 -2.32
N VAL A 204 26.74 -3.56 -3.09
CA VAL A 204 25.35 -3.73 -3.52
C VAL A 204 24.56 -4.41 -2.40
N LEU A 205 23.82 -3.62 -1.61
CA LEU A 205 22.95 -4.12 -0.54
C LEU A 205 21.67 -4.76 -1.09
N ARG A 206 21.21 -4.26 -2.24
CA ARG A 206 20.07 -4.83 -2.97
C ARG A 206 20.30 -4.64 -4.48
N PRO A 207 20.20 -5.69 -5.31
CA PRO A 207 20.29 -5.54 -6.76
C PRO A 207 19.12 -4.74 -7.31
N GLU A 208 19.23 -4.27 -8.56
CA GLU A 208 18.12 -3.63 -9.25
C GLU A 208 16.89 -4.56 -9.36
N ARG A 209 15.71 -3.95 -9.50
CA ARG A 209 14.42 -4.64 -9.48
C ARG A 209 13.51 -4.08 -10.56
N THR A 210 13.31 -4.89 -11.59
CA THR A 210 12.44 -4.59 -12.73
C THR A 210 11.12 -5.34 -12.55
N GLY A 211 10.01 -4.68 -12.84
CA GLY A 211 8.70 -5.30 -12.70
C GLY A 211 7.57 -4.41 -13.21
N PRO A 212 6.34 -4.94 -13.25
CA PRO A 212 5.16 -4.15 -13.56
C PRO A 212 4.84 -3.17 -12.43
N VAL A 213 4.06 -2.13 -12.76
CA VAL A 213 3.39 -1.26 -11.79
C VAL A 213 2.09 -1.88 -11.32
N PHE A 214 1.30 -2.43 -12.23
CA PHE A 214 0.09 -3.19 -11.88
C PHE A 214 0.28 -4.67 -12.17
N SER A 215 -0.12 -5.53 -11.23
CA SER A 215 -0.16 -6.97 -11.45
C SER A 215 -1.43 -7.56 -10.86
N VAL A 216 -1.85 -8.70 -11.38
CA VAL A 216 -2.96 -9.47 -10.82
C VAL A 216 -2.37 -10.60 -10.00
N ASP A 217 -2.71 -10.68 -8.72
CA ASP A 217 -2.29 -11.78 -7.87
C ASP A 217 -2.94 -13.08 -8.37
N PRO A 218 -2.16 -14.12 -8.71
CA PRO A 218 -2.70 -15.33 -9.33
C PRO A 218 -3.52 -16.19 -8.36
N ALA A 219 -3.32 -16.06 -7.05
CA ALA A 219 -4.04 -16.85 -6.06
C ALA A 219 -5.42 -16.25 -5.73
N THR A 220 -5.51 -14.91 -5.74
CA THR A 220 -6.72 -14.18 -5.31
C THR A 220 -7.46 -13.51 -6.45
N GLY A 221 -6.81 -13.28 -7.59
CA GLY A 221 -7.33 -12.47 -8.69
C GLY A 221 -7.40 -10.97 -8.37
N ALA A 222 -6.83 -10.54 -7.23
CA ALA A 222 -6.84 -9.14 -6.80
C ALA A 222 -5.79 -8.32 -7.56
N LEU A 223 -6.11 -7.06 -7.83
CA LEU A 223 -5.14 -6.11 -8.37
C LEU A 223 -4.15 -5.72 -7.28
N HIS A 224 -2.87 -5.69 -7.65
CA HIS A 224 -1.77 -5.20 -6.84
C HIS A 224 -1.07 -4.05 -7.55
N MET A 225 -0.54 -3.11 -6.76
CA MET A 225 0.25 -1.98 -7.26
C MET A 225 1.63 -1.95 -6.61
N ARG A 226 2.64 -1.70 -7.46
CA ARG A 226 4.03 -1.47 -7.09
C ARG A 226 4.47 -0.14 -7.69
N TYR A 227 4.74 0.85 -6.83
CA TYR A 227 5.05 2.19 -7.32
C TYR A 227 5.87 3.01 -6.33
N THR A 228 6.60 3.99 -6.85
CA THR A 228 7.23 5.07 -6.10
C THR A 228 7.30 6.34 -6.95
N ALA A 229 6.94 7.48 -6.37
CA ALA A 229 7.08 8.80 -6.98
C ALA A 229 8.49 9.39 -6.79
N ARG A 230 9.45 8.63 -6.24
CA ARG A 230 10.84 9.07 -6.17
C ARG A 230 11.44 9.12 -7.57
N GLY A 231 11.38 10.29 -8.19
CA GLY A 231 11.82 10.50 -9.58
C GLY A 231 13.33 10.37 -9.78
N ARG A 232 14.14 10.66 -8.75
CA ARG A 232 15.57 10.40 -8.81
C ARG A 232 15.79 8.89 -8.71
N ASN A 233 16.22 8.31 -9.83
CA ASN A 233 16.81 6.98 -9.97
C ASN A 233 15.88 5.84 -10.42
N VAL A 234 14.57 6.02 -10.55
CA VAL A 234 13.74 4.99 -11.22
C VAL A 234 13.84 5.12 -12.74
N ARG A 235 13.80 3.97 -13.43
CA ARG A 235 13.83 3.91 -14.90
C ARG A 235 12.54 3.28 -15.39
N TRP A 236 11.86 3.97 -16.31
CA TRP A 236 10.70 3.44 -17.00
C TRP A 236 11.14 2.68 -18.25
N ARG A 237 10.33 1.72 -18.72
CA ARG A 237 10.53 1.09 -20.03
C ARG A 237 10.65 2.17 -21.12
N ASP A 238 11.58 1.99 -22.04
CA ASP A 238 11.89 2.99 -23.07
C ASP A 238 10.90 2.93 -24.25
N ASP A 239 9.66 3.29 -23.97
CA ASP A 239 8.60 3.46 -24.96
C ASP A 239 7.70 4.65 -24.60
N ALA A 240 7.08 5.24 -25.63
CA ALA A 240 6.26 6.44 -25.47
C ALA A 240 5.07 6.19 -24.53
N THR A 241 4.36 5.07 -24.70
CA THR A 241 3.16 4.74 -23.92
C THR A 241 3.47 4.57 -22.44
N THR A 242 4.57 3.89 -22.06
CA THR A 242 4.96 3.77 -20.64
C THR A 242 5.30 5.11 -20.02
N ARG A 243 6.03 5.98 -20.73
CA ARG A 243 6.36 7.32 -20.24
C ARG A 243 5.13 8.19 -20.05
N GLU A 244 4.20 8.12 -20.99
CA GLU A 244 2.93 8.84 -20.90
C GLU A 244 2.07 8.31 -19.76
N ALA A 245 1.95 6.98 -19.62
CA ALA A 245 1.22 6.35 -18.51
C ALA A 245 1.83 6.72 -17.15
N ALA A 246 3.16 6.76 -17.03
CA ALA A 246 3.85 7.22 -15.83
C ALA A 246 3.56 8.70 -15.52
N ALA A 247 3.53 9.56 -16.53
CA ALA A 247 3.15 10.97 -16.37
C ALA A 247 1.68 11.11 -15.94
N GLN A 248 0.78 10.26 -16.47
CA GLN A 248 -0.62 10.23 -16.06
C GLN A 248 -0.80 9.84 -14.59
N ILE A 249 -0.01 8.91 -14.04
CA ILE A 249 -0.04 8.61 -12.60
C ILE A 249 0.25 9.89 -11.79
N THR A 250 1.32 10.62 -12.13
CA THR A 250 1.68 11.87 -11.44
C THR A 250 0.55 12.90 -11.54
N GLN A 251 0.03 13.13 -12.75
CA GLN A 251 -1.06 14.09 -12.97
C GLN A 251 -2.33 13.72 -12.19
N LEU A 252 -2.70 12.43 -12.14
CA LEU A 252 -3.89 11.97 -11.42
C LEU A 252 -3.75 12.14 -9.90
N LEU A 253 -2.55 11.94 -9.36
CA LEU A 253 -2.26 12.14 -7.93
C LEU A 253 -2.21 13.62 -7.52
N GLU A 254 -1.94 14.52 -8.47
CA GLU A 254 -1.92 15.99 -8.25
C GLU A 254 -3.27 16.66 -8.52
N SER A 255 -4.10 16.10 -9.40
CA SER A 255 -5.33 16.75 -9.91
C SER A 255 -6.60 16.49 -9.08
N GLU A 256 -6.51 15.76 -7.97
CA GLU A 256 -7.67 15.32 -7.15
C GLU A 256 -8.74 14.48 -7.91
N THR A 257 -8.47 14.11 -9.17
CA THR A 257 -9.36 13.27 -10.00
C THR A 257 -9.58 11.89 -9.39
N VAL A 258 -8.53 11.34 -8.77
CA VAL A 258 -8.62 10.11 -7.98
C VAL A 258 -8.89 10.49 -6.52
N PRO A 259 -9.87 9.87 -5.84
CA PRO A 259 -10.13 10.17 -4.44
C PRO A 259 -8.88 9.94 -3.57
N VAL A 260 -8.44 11.00 -2.90
CA VAL A 260 -7.34 10.96 -1.91
C VAL A 260 -7.93 11.14 -0.53
N PHE A 261 -7.81 10.12 0.32
CA PHE A 261 -8.14 10.28 1.73
C PHE A 261 -6.94 10.85 2.49
N ARG A 262 -7.15 11.96 3.18
CA ARG A 262 -6.14 12.63 4.01
C ARG A 262 -6.46 12.43 5.48
N TYR A 263 -5.50 11.92 6.25
CA TYR A 263 -5.71 11.64 7.66
C TYR A 263 -4.44 11.62 8.51
N ARG A 264 -4.47 12.36 9.62
CA ARG A 264 -3.47 12.29 10.68
C ARG A 264 -3.96 11.34 11.77
N LEU A 265 -3.24 10.23 11.95
CA LEU A 265 -3.54 9.23 12.98
C LEU A 265 -3.29 9.81 14.38
N ALA A 266 -4.28 9.69 15.26
CA ALA A 266 -4.12 9.94 16.69
C ALA A 266 -3.54 8.71 17.42
N PRO A 267 -2.97 8.86 18.63
CA PRO A 267 -2.56 7.73 19.45
C PRO A 267 -3.69 6.70 19.62
N GLY A 268 -3.39 5.42 19.41
CA GLY A 268 -4.35 4.32 19.41
C GLY A 268 -5.06 4.08 18.07
N GLU A 269 -4.92 4.98 17.09
CA GLU A 269 -5.43 4.76 15.74
C GLU A 269 -4.39 4.08 14.84
N GLY A 270 -4.86 3.43 13.79
CA GLY A 270 -3.98 2.83 12.80
C GLY A 270 -4.62 2.67 11.43
N LEU A 271 -3.78 2.35 10.45
CA LEU A 271 -4.17 2.02 9.08
C LEU A 271 -3.93 0.52 8.88
N LEU A 272 -4.92 -0.20 8.35
CA LEU A 272 -4.72 -1.53 7.79
C LEU A 272 -5.17 -1.50 6.33
N CYS A 273 -4.34 -2.00 5.42
CA CYS A 273 -4.64 -1.94 3.99
C CYS A 273 -4.00 -3.07 3.21
N ASN A 274 -4.53 -3.32 2.01
CA ASN A 274 -3.92 -4.17 0.99
C ASN A 274 -2.80 -3.44 0.23
N ASN A 275 -1.86 -2.87 1.00
CA ASN A 275 -0.69 -2.11 0.55
C ASN A 275 -1.02 -1.02 -0.49
N VAL A 276 -2.04 -0.21 -0.17
CA VAL A 276 -2.52 0.90 -1.02
C VAL A 276 -1.44 1.95 -1.24
N LEU A 277 -1.59 2.77 -2.27
CA LEU A 277 -0.67 3.86 -2.54
C LEU A 277 -0.80 4.93 -1.44
N HIS A 278 0.31 5.31 -0.83
CA HIS A 278 0.28 6.24 0.30
C HIS A 278 1.49 7.20 0.33
N ASN A 279 1.31 8.32 1.00
CA ASN A 279 2.33 9.31 1.28
C ASN A 279 2.21 9.83 2.72
N ARG A 280 3.16 10.67 3.15
CA ARG A 280 3.09 11.37 4.44
C ARG A 280 3.62 12.79 4.28
N THR A 281 2.95 13.77 4.86
CA THR A 281 3.50 15.13 4.99
C THR A 281 4.72 15.14 5.90
N GLY A 282 5.48 16.24 5.87
CA GLY A 282 6.49 16.48 6.91
C GLY A 282 5.83 16.64 8.28
N PHE A 283 6.61 16.47 9.35
CA PHE A 283 6.13 16.66 10.71
C PHE A 283 7.17 17.35 11.58
N ARG A 284 6.75 17.85 12.74
CA ARG A 284 7.64 18.39 13.78
C ARG A 284 7.30 17.74 15.11
N ASP A 285 8.31 17.17 15.76
CA ASP A 285 8.20 16.66 17.11
C ASP A 285 8.42 17.77 18.14
N ASP A 286 7.89 17.59 19.34
CA ASP A 286 8.14 18.45 20.49
C ASP A 286 8.39 17.58 21.72
N ALA A 287 9.67 17.44 22.08
CA ALA A 287 10.09 16.60 23.18
C ALA A 287 9.70 17.18 24.55
N GLU A 288 9.58 18.50 24.68
CA GLU A 288 9.28 19.17 25.96
C GLU A 288 7.88 18.81 26.45
N VAL A 289 6.94 18.64 25.52
CA VAL A 289 5.56 18.22 25.82
C VAL A 289 5.30 16.75 25.50
N GLY A 290 6.34 15.95 25.27
CA GLY A 290 6.24 14.49 25.04
C GLY A 290 5.59 14.10 23.70
N ARG A 291 5.58 14.98 22.70
CA ARG A 291 4.95 14.80 21.39
C ARG A 291 5.98 14.38 20.34
N GLN A 292 6.57 13.20 20.53
CA GLN A 292 7.53 12.60 19.61
C GLN A 292 6.90 11.45 18.84
N ARG A 293 6.83 11.57 17.51
CA ARG A 293 6.12 10.59 16.67
C ARG A 293 6.72 9.19 16.81
N ARG A 294 5.88 8.23 17.21
CA ARG A 294 6.16 6.79 17.22
C ARG A 294 5.04 6.02 16.55
N VAL A 295 5.37 5.34 15.45
CA VAL A 295 4.42 4.50 14.70
C VAL A 295 4.99 3.09 14.52
N TYR A 296 4.25 2.06 14.92
CA TYR A 296 4.60 0.68 14.57
C TYR A 296 4.15 0.37 13.17
N ARG A 297 5.02 -0.24 12.37
CA ARG A 297 4.72 -0.65 11.00
C ARG A 297 5.01 -2.13 10.81
N ALA A 298 4.00 -2.85 10.33
CA ALA A 298 4.11 -4.22 9.89
C ALA A 298 3.83 -4.32 8.38
N ARG A 299 4.64 -5.12 7.68
CA ARG A 299 4.51 -5.37 6.24
C ARG A 299 4.38 -6.86 6.02
N PHE A 300 3.39 -7.27 5.25
CA PHE A 300 3.01 -8.67 5.13
C PHE A 300 3.10 -9.14 3.68
N LEU A 301 3.60 -10.36 3.52
CA LEU A 301 3.56 -11.09 2.25
C LEU A 301 2.14 -11.59 1.93
N ASP A 302 1.27 -11.63 2.95
CA ASP A 302 -0.14 -11.98 2.86
C ASP A 302 -1.01 -10.76 2.52
N ARG A 303 -2.11 -11.03 1.81
CA ARG A 303 -3.22 -10.08 1.65
C ARG A 303 -4.19 -10.25 2.83
N VAL A 304 -4.92 -9.20 3.19
CA VAL A 304 -5.96 -9.32 4.23
C VAL A 304 -6.97 -10.39 3.81
N ALA A 305 -7.25 -11.33 4.70
CA ALA A 305 -8.13 -12.45 4.38
C ALA A 305 -9.53 -11.95 4.01
N LYS A 306 -10.15 -12.61 3.02
CA LYS A 306 -11.50 -12.29 2.51
C LYS A 306 -11.61 -10.89 1.88
N THR A 307 -10.54 -10.36 1.27
CA THR A 307 -10.53 -9.05 0.57
C THR A 307 -9.83 -9.09 -0.79
#